data_AF-J6LFU2-F1
#
_entry.id   AF-J6LFU2-F1
#
_cell.length_a   1.000
_cell.length_b   1.000
_cell.length_c   1.000
_cell.angle_alpha   90.00
_cell.angle_beta   90.00
_cell.angle_gamma   90.00
#
_symmetry.space_group_name_H-M   'P 1'
#
loop_
_entity.id
_entity.type
_entity.pdbx_description
1 polymer ?
#
loop_
_entity_poly.entity_id
_entity_poly.type
_entity_poly.pdbx_seq_one_letter_code
_entity_poly.pdbx_strand_id
1 'polypeptide(L)'
;MVQFFTVGLGAGAVAAVTFSVLASGSSIALLLFYLAPLPVMIAALGWSHWTGLLAALSGTLAVSFGFNLPVVLVFLVGIALPAWWLGYLALLARPAAAGAATIAAGPALDWYPPGRLVLWAALLGALLVALAVPAFGIDPDGVRATLKTGFERMIRQNTGTPADAPLVLPGVTDPERVLDALAAALPPALASLVTVTLLFNLWLAGRAVSVSGRLPRPWPVLSALRLPMASPVLLALSVAGSFLPGFAGLAAGLLAATLSIAFAALGLAVLHALAAPMKGRVLVLSVLYAGILLLGWPILAVTLVGLADSLIDLRGRVARDRRGGPPPGAPPRHPANDPE
;
A
#
# COMPACT_ATOMS: atom_id res chain seq x y z
N MET A 1 11.45 -25.78 17.55
CA MET A 1 9.98 -25.86 17.35
C MET A 1 9.21 -25.04 18.39
N VAL A 2 9.42 -25.22 19.69
CA VAL A 2 8.72 -24.48 20.77
C VAL A 2 8.76 -22.95 20.61
N GLN A 3 9.92 -22.40 20.20
CA GLN A 3 10.08 -20.96 19.97
C GLN A 3 9.15 -20.39 18.88
N PHE A 4 8.81 -21.17 17.84
CA PHE A 4 7.89 -20.73 16.79
C PHE A 4 6.46 -20.62 17.32
N PHE A 5 6.07 -21.51 18.23
CA PHE A 5 4.74 -21.48 18.85
C PHE A 5 4.60 -20.30 19.79
N THR A 6 5.55 -20.10 20.70
CA THR A 6 5.48 -19.00 21.68
C THR A 6 5.51 -17.63 21.02
N VAL A 7 6.31 -17.46 19.96
CA VAL A 7 6.36 -16.21 19.19
C VAL A 7 5.06 -15.98 18.44
N GLY A 8 4.50 -17.01 17.80
CA GLY A 8 3.21 -16.89 17.11
C GLY A 8 2.09 -16.49 18.07
N LEU A 9 1.98 -17.18 19.22
CA LEU A 9 0.99 -16.86 20.24
C LEU A 9 1.16 -15.43 20.78
N GLY A 10 2.39 -15.03 21.13
CA GLY A 10 2.68 -13.70 21.64
C GLY A 10 2.40 -12.59 20.61
N ALA A 11 2.83 -12.77 19.37
CA ALA A 11 2.56 -11.81 18.30
C ALA A 11 1.06 -11.67 18.02
N GLY A 12 0.31 -12.77 18.02
CA GLY A 12 -1.14 -12.72 17.86
C GLY A 12 -1.85 -12.00 19.02
N ALA A 13 -1.41 -12.23 20.26
CA ALA A 13 -1.92 -11.50 21.42
C ALA A 13 -1.65 -9.99 21.31
N VAL A 14 -0.44 -9.59 20.91
CA VAL A 14 -0.11 -8.18 20.69
C VAL A 14 -0.98 -7.58 19.57
N ALA A 15 -1.14 -8.29 18.44
CA ALA A 15 -2.00 -7.84 17.34
C ALA A 15 -3.45 -7.63 17.80
N ALA A 16 -4.00 -8.58 18.58
CA ALA A 16 -5.33 -8.51 19.15
C ALA A 16 -5.50 -7.31 20.10
N VAL A 17 -4.51 -7.07 20.98
CA VAL A 17 -4.53 -5.90 21.88
C VAL A 17 -4.48 -4.61 21.08
N THR A 18 -3.54 -4.46 20.14
CA THR A 18 -3.43 -3.25 19.31
C THR A 18 -4.69 -2.95 18.51
N PHE A 19 -5.39 -3.99 18.05
CA PHE A 19 -6.70 -3.85 17.41
C PHE A 19 -7.78 -3.41 18.40
N SER A 20 -7.86 -4.07 19.56
CA SER A 20 -8.91 -3.86 20.55
C SER A 20 -8.86 -2.47 21.19
N VAL A 21 -7.68 -1.84 21.23
CA VAL A 21 -7.50 -0.49 21.77
C VAL A 21 -8.34 0.54 21.01
N LEU A 22 -8.75 0.28 19.77
CA LEU A 22 -9.68 1.12 19.01
C LEU A 22 -10.98 1.40 19.77
N ALA A 23 -11.46 0.45 20.59
CA ALA A 23 -12.66 0.62 21.41
C ALA A 23 -12.55 1.73 22.47
N SER A 24 -11.33 2.16 22.82
CA SER A 24 -11.12 3.26 23.78
C SER A 24 -11.46 4.65 23.23
N GLY A 25 -11.58 4.81 21.90
CA GLY A 25 -11.87 6.09 21.25
C GLY A 25 -10.76 7.15 21.33
N SER A 26 -9.59 6.83 21.90
CA SER A 26 -8.48 7.79 22.01
C SER A 26 -7.73 7.99 20.69
N SER A 27 -7.09 9.15 20.51
CA SER A 27 -6.31 9.43 19.29
C SER A 27 -5.10 8.51 19.14
N ILE A 28 -4.44 8.13 20.25
CA ILE A 28 -3.34 7.16 20.25
C ILE A 28 -3.83 5.75 19.88
N ALA A 29 -5.09 5.41 20.18
CA ALA A 29 -5.67 4.14 19.79
C ALA A 29 -5.73 3.95 18.27
N LEU A 30 -6.01 5.02 17.53
CA LEU A 30 -6.02 4.98 16.07
C LEU A 30 -4.64 4.60 15.52
N LEU A 31 -3.57 5.19 16.06
CA LEU A 31 -2.21 4.85 15.64
C LEU A 31 -1.88 3.38 15.93
N LEU A 32 -2.23 2.89 17.13
CA LEU A 32 -2.01 1.49 17.52
C LEU A 32 -2.83 0.52 16.66
N PHE A 33 -4.07 0.88 16.32
CA PHE A 33 -4.93 0.10 15.44
C PHE A 33 -4.30 -0.08 14.05
N TYR A 34 -3.76 0.99 13.45
CA TYR A 34 -3.07 0.87 12.15
C TYR A 34 -1.78 0.04 12.21
N LEU A 35 -1.22 -0.18 13.41
CA LEU A 35 -0.08 -1.07 13.63
C LEU A 35 -0.49 -2.52 13.96
N ALA A 36 -1.78 -2.85 14.02
CA ALA A 36 -2.24 -4.21 14.28
C ALA A 36 -1.71 -5.29 13.30
N PRO A 37 -1.46 -5.01 11.99
CA PRO A 37 -0.79 -5.96 11.10
C PRO A 37 0.67 -6.26 11.49
N LEU A 38 1.35 -5.32 12.17
CA LEU A 38 2.79 -5.34 12.39
C LEU A 38 3.28 -6.61 13.11
N PRO A 39 2.69 -7.04 14.25
CA PRO A 39 3.19 -8.19 15.00
C PRO A 39 3.09 -9.49 14.17
N VAL A 40 2.01 -9.64 13.40
CA VAL A 40 1.80 -10.79 12.50
C VAL A 40 2.87 -10.81 11.41
N MET A 41 3.19 -9.67 10.80
CA MET A 41 4.24 -9.57 9.78
C MET A 41 5.64 -9.80 10.38
N ILE A 42 5.94 -9.30 11.58
CA ILE A 42 7.21 -9.55 12.27
C ILE A 42 7.39 -11.04 12.55
N ALA A 43 6.35 -11.70 13.04
CA ALA A 43 6.35 -13.15 13.29
C ALA A 43 6.55 -13.95 12.00
N ALA A 44 5.87 -13.54 10.92
CA ALA A 44 6.02 -14.15 9.60
C ALA A 44 7.46 -14.03 9.08
N LEU A 45 8.00 -12.81 9.03
CA LEU A 45 9.29 -12.50 8.42
C LEU A 45 10.49 -12.97 9.25
N GLY A 46 10.41 -12.89 10.58
CA GLY A 46 11.54 -13.16 11.47
C GLY A 46 11.74 -14.63 11.86
N TRP A 47 10.73 -15.47 11.63
CA TRP A 47 10.77 -16.88 12.01
C TRP A 47 10.30 -17.79 10.88
N SER A 48 9.03 -17.71 10.49
CA SER A 48 8.47 -18.45 9.36
C SER A 48 7.07 -17.96 9.03
N HIS A 49 6.61 -18.17 7.80
CA HIS A 49 5.22 -17.87 7.45
C HIS A 49 4.21 -18.66 8.29
N TRP A 50 4.55 -19.85 8.80
CA TRP A 50 3.71 -20.62 9.72
C TRP A 50 3.57 -19.95 11.09
N THR A 51 4.63 -19.32 11.59
CA THR A 51 4.58 -18.49 12.82
C THR A 51 3.67 -17.29 12.63
N GLY A 52 3.74 -16.64 11.46
CA GLY A 52 2.79 -15.59 11.08
C GLY A 52 1.35 -16.10 11.01
N LEU A 53 1.11 -17.29 10.46
CA LEU A 53 -0.22 -17.89 10.40
C LEU A 53 -0.75 -18.18 11.81
N LEU A 54 0.10 -18.75 12.67
CA LEU A 54 -0.26 -18.99 14.07
C LEU A 54 -0.59 -17.69 14.79
N ALA A 55 0.16 -16.60 14.55
CA ALA A 55 -0.15 -15.28 15.09
C ALA A 55 -1.50 -14.73 14.60
N ALA A 56 -1.81 -14.91 13.32
CA ALA A 56 -3.10 -14.51 12.78
C ALA A 56 -4.26 -15.28 13.45
N LEU A 57 -4.11 -16.60 13.61
CA LEU A 57 -5.12 -17.46 14.22
C LEU A 57 -5.27 -17.20 15.73
N SER A 58 -4.16 -17.10 16.47
CA SER A 58 -4.19 -16.85 17.91
C SER A 58 -4.71 -15.46 18.25
N GLY A 59 -4.36 -14.45 17.45
CA GLY A 59 -4.92 -13.10 17.59
C GLY A 59 -6.42 -13.09 17.32
N THR A 60 -6.88 -13.83 16.31
CA THR A 60 -8.31 -13.94 15.99
C THR A 60 -9.07 -14.61 17.13
N LEU A 61 -8.52 -15.69 17.68
CA LEU A 61 -9.06 -16.36 18.86
C LEU A 61 -9.11 -15.41 20.06
N ALA A 62 -8.05 -14.62 20.29
CA ALA A 62 -8.02 -13.64 21.38
C ALA A 62 -9.11 -12.57 21.23
N VAL A 63 -9.31 -12.01 20.03
CA VAL A 63 -10.39 -11.05 19.74
C VAL A 63 -11.77 -11.68 19.94
N SER A 64 -11.93 -12.98 19.62
CA SER A 64 -13.24 -13.66 19.75
C SER A 64 -13.77 -13.78 21.18
N PHE A 65 -12.91 -13.64 22.20
CA PHE A 65 -13.35 -13.64 23.59
C PHE A 65 -14.03 -12.33 24.02
N GLY A 66 -13.78 -11.22 23.33
CA GLY A 66 -14.25 -9.88 23.74
C GLY A 66 -15.17 -9.18 22.75
N PHE A 67 -15.31 -9.71 21.54
CA PHE A 67 -16.02 -9.03 20.44
C PHE A 67 -17.00 -9.96 19.72
N ASN A 68 -17.99 -9.36 19.06
CA ASN A 68 -18.96 -10.09 18.26
C ASN A 68 -18.36 -10.58 16.93
N LEU A 69 -19.04 -11.52 16.28
CA LEU A 69 -18.57 -12.16 15.04
C LEU A 69 -18.17 -11.16 13.93
N PRO A 70 -18.96 -10.09 13.62
CA PRO A 70 -18.55 -9.11 12.62
C PRO A 70 -17.18 -8.46 12.92
N VAL A 71 -16.92 -8.08 14.17
CA VAL A 71 -15.64 -7.46 14.56
C VAL A 71 -14.50 -8.48 14.50
N VAL A 72 -14.75 -9.73 14.89
CA VAL A 72 -13.78 -10.83 14.74
C VAL A 72 -13.42 -11.04 13.27
N LEU A 73 -14.39 -10.98 12.36
CA LEU A 73 -14.16 -11.10 10.93
C LEU A 73 -13.38 -9.89 10.37
N VAL A 74 -13.64 -8.68 10.86
CA VAL A 74 -12.84 -7.49 10.51
C VAL A 74 -11.37 -7.68 10.92
N PHE A 75 -11.10 -8.21 12.11
CA PHE A 75 -9.73 -8.53 12.51
C PHE A 75 -9.11 -9.62 11.63
N LEU A 76 -9.79 -10.77 11.48
CA LEU A 76 -9.25 -11.91 10.75
C LEU A 76 -9.00 -11.57 9.27
N VAL A 77 -10.04 -11.09 8.58
CA VAL A 77 -10.02 -10.86 7.13
C VAL A 77 -9.39 -9.52 6.80
N GLY A 78 -9.68 -8.47 7.56
CA GLY A 78 -9.20 -7.10 7.30
C GLY A 78 -7.76 -6.84 7.72
N ILE A 79 -7.22 -7.61 8.68
CA ILE A 79 -5.93 -7.30 9.31
C ILE A 79 -5.00 -8.52 9.30
N ALA A 80 -5.40 -9.61 9.95
CA ALA A 80 -4.52 -10.72 10.27
C ALA A 80 -4.10 -11.55 9.04
N LEU A 81 -5.07 -11.94 8.18
CA LEU A 81 -4.79 -12.70 6.97
C LEU A 81 -3.99 -11.91 5.91
N PRO A 82 -4.33 -10.64 5.58
CA PRO A 82 -3.53 -9.81 4.68
C PRO A 82 -2.08 -9.64 5.17
N ALA A 83 -1.91 -9.46 6.50
CA ALA A 83 -0.60 -9.34 7.13
C ALA A 83 0.23 -10.61 6.95
N TRP A 84 -0.35 -11.76 7.29
CA TRP A 84 0.27 -13.06 7.08
C TRP A 84 0.60 -13.30 5.60
N TRP A 85 -0.33 -13.04 4.70
CA TRP A 85 -0.19 -13.26 3.26
C TRP A 85 0.98 -12.48 2.67
N LEU A 86 1.09 -11.19 2.99
CA LEU A 86 2.22 -10.37 2.55
C LEU A 86 3.55 -10.84 3.14
N GLY A 87 3.56 -11.27 4.41
CA GLY A 87 4.73 -11.88 5.05
C GLY A 87 5.16 -13.17 4.35
N TYR A 88 4.20 -14.04 4.01
CA TYR A 88 4.43 -15.27 3.25
C TYR A 88 5.03 -14.97 1.87
N LEU A 89 4.40 -14.08 1.09
CA LEU A 89 4.88 -13.71 -0.24
C LEU A 89 6.29 -13.10 -0.20
N ALA A 90 6.60 -12.32 0.84
CA ALA A 90 7.92 -11.71 1.00
C ALA A 90 9.04 -12.74 1.24
N LEU A 91 8.69 -13.93 1.75
CA LEU A 91 9.59 -15.06 1.98
C LEU A 91 9.67 -16.04 0.81
N LEU A 92 8.84 -15.89 -0.23
CA LEU A 92 8.94 -16.73 -1.41
C LEU A 92 10.27 -16.46 -2.13
N ALA A 93 10.96 -17.54 -2.45
CA ALA A 93 12.19 -17.54 -3.23
C ALA A 93 12.26 -18.81 -4.08
N ARG A 94 12.99 -18.74 -5.19
CA ARG A 94 13.35 -19.91 -6.01
C ARG A 94 14.87 -19.97 -6.16
N PRO A 95 15.45 -21.15 -6.45
CA PRO A 95 16.85 -21.22 -6.85
C PRO A 95 17.10 -20.37 -8.10
N ALA A 96 18.13 -19.54 -8.06
CA ALA A 96 18.60 -18.80 -9.23
C ALA A 96 19.19 -19.77 -10.25
N ALA A 97 19.15 -19.40 -11.54
CA ALA A 97 19.70 -20.22 -12.61
C ALA A 97 21.18 -20.56 -12.37
N ALA A 98 21.56 -21.79 -12.75
CA ALA A 98 22.91 -22.34 -12.56
C ALA A 98 23.94 -21.46 -13.28
N GLY A 99 24.69 -20.69 -12.50
CA GLY A 99 25.68 -19.70 -12.98
C GLY A 99 26.10 -18.69 -11.92
N ALA A 100 25.29 -18.52 -10.87
CA ALA A 100 25.58 -17.61 -9.75
C ALA A 100 26.10 -18.31 -8.47
N ALA A 101 26.31 -19.63 -8.50
CA ALA A 101 26.78 -20.39 -7.34
C ALA A 101 28.31 -20.28 -7.22
N THR A 102 28.80 -19.59 -6.20
CA THR A 102 30.16 -19.81 -5.70
C THR A 102 30.14 -20.95 -4.70
N ILE A 103 31.22 -21.74 -4.65
CA ILE A 103 31.36 -22.98 -3.86
C ILE A 103 31.12 -22.76 -2.35
N ALA A 104 31.11 -21.50 -1.88
CA ALA A 104 31.03 -21.11 -0.48
C ALA A 104 29.65 -20.61 0.03
N ALA A 105 28.66 -20.34 -0.84
CA ALA A 105 27.46 -19.57 -0.44
C ALA A 105 26.10 -20.29 -0.60
N GLY A 106 26.08 -21.56 -0.99
CA GLY A 106 24.84 -22.25 -1.38
C GLY A 106 24.25 -21.71 -2.70
N PRO A 107 23.12 -22.27 -3.18
CA PRO A 107 22.50 -21.78 -4.40
C PRO A 107 21.97 -20.36 -4.18
N ALA A 108 22.40 -19.41 -5.02
CA ALA A 108 21.84 -18.06 -5.03
C ALA A 108 20.31 -18.13 -5.17
N LEU A 109 19.58 -17.31 -4.40
CA LEU A 109 18.11 -17.32 -4.39
C LEU A 109 17.55 -16.09 -5.13
N ASP A 110 16.64 -16.34 -6.05
CA ASP A 110 15.77 -15.33 -6.67
C ASP A 110 14.56 -15.08 -5.76
N TRP A 111 14.61 -14.00 -4.98
CA TRP A 111 13.53 -13.62 -4.06
C TRP A 111 12.33 -13.01 -4.78
N TYR A 112 11.14 -13.18 -4.18
CA TYR A 112 9.91 -12.58 -4.70
C TYR A 112 10.06 -11.06 -4.87
N PRO A 113 9.77 -10.52 -6.07
CA PRO A 113 10.03 -9.12 -6.39
C PRO A 113 9.22 -8.15 -5.50
N PRO A 114 9.84 -7.09 -4.95
CA PRO A 114 9.13 -6.08 -4.15
C PRO A 114 7.96 -5.42 -4.89
N GLY A 115 8.07 -5.22 -6.20
CA GLY A 115 6.97 -4.64 -7.00
C GLY A 115 5.71 -5.50 -7.02
N ARG A 116 5.85 -6.83 -6.93
CA ARG A 116 4.69 -7.72 -6.81
C ARG A 116 4.07 -7.63 -5.42
N LEU A 117 4.86 -7.45 -4.36
CA LEU A 117 4.34 -7.21 -3.00
C LEU A 117 3.52 -5.90 -2.96
N VAL A 118 3.99 -4.86 -3.66
CA VAL A 118 3.25 -3.59 -3.76
C VAL A 118 1.90 -3.78 -4.46
N LEU A 119 1.86 -4.54 -5.56
CA LEU A 119 0.59 -4.86 -6.21
C LEU A 119 -0.33 -5.71 -5.33
N TRP A 120 0.20 -6.70 -4.61
CA TRP A 120 -0.61 -7.50 -3.69
C TRP A 120 -1.23 -6.65 -2.60
N ALA A 121 -0.49 -5.69 -2.04
CA ALA A 121 -1.05 -4.76 -1.06
C ALA A 121 -2.19 -3.91 -1.68
N ALA A 122 -2.05 -3.47 -2.94
CA ALA A 122 -3.10 -2.73 -3.64
C ALA A 122 -4.34 -3.60 -3.92
N LEU A 123 -4.14 -4.84 -4.37
CA LEU A 123 -5.23 -5.80 -4.59
C LEU A 123 -5.97 -6.12 -3.28
N LEU A 124 -5.23 -6.34 -2.20
CA LEU A 124 -5.80 -6.56 -0.88
C LEU A 124 -6.57 -5.32 -0.41
N GLY A 125 -6.01 -4.13 -0.53
CA GLY A 125 -6.71 -2.89 -0.13
C GLY A 125 -8.05 -2.72 -0.84
N ALA A 126 -8.10 -2.98 -2.16
CA ALA A 126 -9.34 -2.91 -2.92
C ALA A 126 -10.32 -4.03 -2.52
N LEU A 127 -9.83 -5.27 -2.39
CA LEU A 127 -10.64 -6.43 -2.01
C LEU A 127 -11.27 -6.26 -0.63
N LEU A 128 -10.49 -5.82 0.36
CA LEU A 128 -10.97 -5.68 1.74
C LEU A 128 -12.07 -4.64 1.86
N VAL A 129 -11.95 -3.51 1.15
CA VAL A 129 -13.01 -2.51 1.11
C VAL A 129 -14.20 -3.01 0.30
N ALA A 130 -13.98 -3.69 -0.83
CA ALA A 130 -15.07 -4.29 -1.60
C ALA A 130 -15.89 -5.29 -0.78
N LEU A 131 -15.25 -6.07 0.10
CA LEU A 131 -15.92 -6.98 1.03
C LEU A 131 -16.66 -6.27 2.16
N ALA A 132 -16.20 -5.07 2.56
CA ALA A 132 -16.83 -4.28 3.63
C ALA A 132 -18.02 -3.44 3.14
N VAL A 133 -18.01 -3.00 1.87
CA VAL A 133 -19.04 -2.15 1.27
C VAL A 133 -20.47 -2.66 1.47
N PRO A 134 -20.80 -3.95 1.29
CA PRO A 134 -22.18 -4.44 1.45
C PRO A 134 -22.77 -4.23 2.85
N ALA A 135 -21.94 -3.99 3.86
CA ALA A 135 -22.42 -3.66 5.21
C ALA A 135 -23.11 -2.28 5.27
N PHE A 136 -22.96 -1.44 4.25
CA PHE A 136 -23.51 -0.09 4.17
C PHE A 136 -24.70 0.03 3.21
N GLY A 137 -24.99 -0.99 2.39
CA GLY A 137 -26.10 -0.95 1.43
C GLY A 137 -26.10 -2.15 0.47
N ILE A 138 -27.27 -2.42 -0.12
CA ILE A 138 -27.49 -3.52 -1.07
C ILE A 138 -27.03 -3.14 -2.49
N ASP A 139 -26.99 -1.85 -2.80
CA ASP A 139 -26.46 -1.29 -4.05
C ASP A 139 -25.57 -0.07 -3.76
N PRO A 140 -24.80 0.44 -4.75
CA PRO A 140 -23.92 1.58 -4.53
C PRO A 140 -24.63 2.87 -4.12
N ASP A 141 -25.87 3.09 -4.54
CA ASP A 141 -26.63 4.29 -4.20
C ASP A 141 -27.08 4.26 -2.74
N GLY A 142 -27.52 3.10 -2.25
CA GLY A 142 -27.79 2.84 -0.85
C GLY A 142 -26.54 2.99 0.01
N VAL A 143 -25.38 2.49 -0.45
CA VAL A 143 -24.09 2.72 0.24
C VAL A 143 -23.80 4.22 0.36
N ARG A 144 -23.95 4.97 -0.74
CA ARG A 144 -23.75 6.43 -0.74
C ARG A 144 -24.72 7.13 0.20
N ALA A 145 -26.00 6.75 0.19
CA ALA A 145 -27.03 7.33 1.06
C ALA A 145 -26.73 7.07 2.55
N THR A 146 -26.32 5.85 2.91
CA THR A 146 -25.94 5.49 4.28
C THR A 146 -24.72 6.30 4.73
N LEU A 147 -23.69 6.41 3.88
CA LEU A 147 -22.50 7.20 4.17
C LEU A 147 -22.81 8.70 4.30
N LYS A 148 -23.61 9.25 3.38
CA LYS A 148 -24.10 10.63 3.40
C LYS A 148 -24.79 10.95 4.73
N THR A 149 -25.74 10.09 5.12
CA THR A 149 -26.47 10.20 6.39
C THR A 149 -25.52 10.15 7.59
N GLY A 150 -24.50 9.27 7.55
CA GLY A 150 -23.48 9.19 8.58
C GLY A 150 -22.66 10.47 8.72
N PHE A 151 -22.19 11.03 7.60
CA PHE A 151 -21.46 12.30 7.58
C PHE A 151 -22.31 13.47 8.07
N GLU A 152 -23.57 13.55 7.62
CA GLU A 152 -24.48 14.60 8.05
C GLU A 152 -24.67 14.57 9.57
N ARG A 153 -24.93 13.39 10.14
CA ARG A 153 -25.05 13.22 11.60
C ARG A 153 -23.79 13.66 12.34
N MET A 154 -22.61 13.27 11.84
CA MET A 154 -21.32 13.65 12.45
C MET A 154 -21.10 15.15 12.41
N ILE A 155 -21.38 15.82 11.28
CA ILE A 155 -21.21 17.27 11.17
C ILE A 155 -22.17 17.98 12.12
N ARG A 156 -23.46 17.62 12.13
CA ARG A 156 -24.46 18.22 13.03
C ARG A 156 -24.08 18.10 14.50
N GLN A 157 -23.56 16.93 14.91
CA GLN A 157 -23.06 16.71 16.26
C GLN A 157 -21.88 17.63 16.59
N ASN A 158 -20.94 17.81 15.66
CA ASN A 158 -19.77 18.65 15.86
C ASN A 158 -20.10 20.16 15.82
N THR A 159 -21.12 20.58 15.07
CA THR A 159 -21.53 21.98 14.97
C THR A 159 -22.63 22.37 15.96
N GLY A 160 -23.19 21.41 16.72
CA GLY A 160 -24.33 21.64 17.60
C GLY A 160 -25.62 22.01 16.85
N THR A 161 -25.72 21.65 15.56
CA THR A 161 -26.88 22.01 14.73
C THR A 161 -28.05 21.07 15.03
N PRO A 162 -29.26 21.59 15.35
CA PRO A 162 -30.45 20.76 15.56
C PRO A 162 -30.80 19.90 14.34
N ALA A 163 -31.47 18.78 14.58
CA ALA A 163 -31.85 17.83 13.51
C ALA A 163 -32.75 18.48 12.44
N ASP A 164 -33.64 19.37 12.86
CA ASP A 164 -34.64 20.00 11.99
C ASP A 164 -34.17 21.32 11.37
N ALA A 165 -32.96 21.76 11.70
CA ALA A 165 -32.39 22.98 11.14
C ALA A 165 -31.65 22.70 9.82
N PRO A 166 -31.64 23.62 8.85
CA PRO A 166 -30.79 23.52 7.67
C PRO A 166 -29.32 23.36 8.09
N LEU A 167 -28.59 22.41 7.49
CA LEU A 167 -27.16 22.28 7.74
C LEU A 167 -26.45 23.51 7.18
N VAL A 168 -25.80 24.30 8.02
CA VAL A 168 -25.02 25.46 7.57
C VAL A 168 -23.54 25.16 7.76
N LEU A 169 -22.83 25.03 6.64
CA LEU A 169 -21.38 24.89 6.60
C LEU A 169 -20.77 26.26 6.25
N PRO A 170 -19.90 26.83 7.10
CA PRO A 170 -19.27 28.13 6.82
C PRO A 170 -18.56 28.12 5.46
N GLY A 171 -18.91 29.06 4.58
CA GLY A 171 -18.29 29.20 3.26
C GLY A 171 -18.74 28.19 2.19
N VAL A 172 -19.77 27.38 2.46
CA VAL A 172 -20.31 26.38 1.52
C VAL A 172 -21.73 26.77 1.12
N THR A 173 -21.96 26.96 -0.18
CA THR A 173 -23.28 27.32 -0.73
C THR A 173 -24.23 26.13 -0.81
N ASP A 174 -23.70 24.92 -0.99
CA ASP A 174 -24.47 23.69 -1.14
C ASP A 174 -23.84 22.56 -0.28
N PRO A 175 -24.26 22.44 0.98
CA PRO A 175 -23.79 21.40 1.90
C PRO A 175 -24.08 19.99 1.40
N GLU A 176 -25.16 19.78 0.64
CA GLU A 176 -25.53 18.46 0.14
C GLU A 176 -24.53 17.95 -0.89
N ARG A 177 -24.09 18.81 -1.82
CA ARG A 177 -23.02 18.46 -2.77
C ARG A 177 -21.72 18.06 -2.09
N VAL A 178 -21.38 18.71 -0.98
CA VAL A 178 -20.19 18.34 -0.19
C VAL A 178 -20.37 16.95 0.43
N LEU A 179 -21.53 16.68 1.01
CA LEU A 179 -21.84 15.36 1.58
C LEU A 179 -21.83 14.26 0.52
N ASP A 180 -22.37 14.52 -0.67
CA ASP A 180 -22.36 13.59 -1.80
C ASP A 180 -20.93 13.28 -2.27
N ALA A 181 -20.08 14.31 -2.35
CA ALA A 181 -18.67 14.15 -2.72
C ALA A 181 -17.91 13.33 -1.65
N LEU A 182 -18.15 13.59 -0.37
CA LEU A 182 -17.56 12.83 0.74
C LEU A 182 -18.00 11.36 0.71
N ALA A 183 -19.29 11.11 0.52
CA ALA A 183 -19.84 9.75 0.43
C ALA A 183 -19.27 8.98 -0.77
N ALA A 184 -19.09 9.63 -1.92
CA ALA A 184 -18.51 9.03 -3.12
C ALA A 184 -17.00 8.76 -2.96
N ALA A 185 -16.26 9.65 -2.29
CA ALA A 185 -14.82 9.56 -2.12
C ALA A 185 -14.38 8.62 -1.00
N LEU A 186 -15.23 8.37 0.00
CA LEU A 186 -14.84 7.61 1.20
C LEU A 186 -14.39 6.16 0.87
N PRO A 187 -15.13 5.34 0.11
CA PRO A 187 -14.69 3.98 -0.18
C PRO A 187 -13.30 3.89 -0.85
N PRO A 188 -13.01 4.60 -1.96
CA PRO A 188 -11.67 4.55 -2.57
C PRO A 188 -10.58 5.15 -1.66
N ALA A 189 -10.91 6.15 -0.84
CA ALA A 189 -9.97 6.69 0.15
C ALA A 189 -9.61 5.65 1.22
N LEU A 190 -10.60 4.92 1.74
CA LEU A 190 -10.38 3.83 2.68
C LEU A 190 -9.54 2.71 2.06
N ALA A 191 -9.80 2.34 0.80
CA ALA A 191 -9.01 1.30 0.13
C ALA A 191 -7.54 1.72 -0.05
N SER A 192 -7.33 2.99 -0.38
CA SER A 192 -6.01 3.60 -0.46
C SER A 192 -5.29 3.60 0.89
N LEU A 193 -6.00 3.97 1.97
CA LEU A 193 -5.48 3.97 3.33
C LEU A 193 -5.09 2.56 3.80
N VAL A 194 -5.93 1.55 3.53
CA VAL A 194 -5.61 0.14 3.82
C VAL A 194 -4.35 -0.28 3.06
N THR A 195 -4.23 0.08 1.78
CA THR A 195 -3.03 -0.21 0.97
C THR A 195 -1.78 0.41 1.58
N VAL A 196 -1.82 1.70 1.93
CA VAL A 196 -0.71 2.41 2.59
C VAL A 196 -0.36 1.74 3.92
N THR A 197 -1.37 1.37 4.71
CA THR A 197 -1.20 0.71 6.01
C THR A 197 -0.47 -0.63 5.84
N LEU A 198 -0.89 -1.47 4.90
CA LEU A 198 -0.23 -2.76 4.63
C LEU A 198 1.21 -2.58 4.16
N LEU A 199 1.48 -1.62 3.27
CA LEU A 199 2.83 -1.32 2.80
C LEU A 199 3.73 -0.81 3.92
N PHE A 200 3.22 0.12 4.73
CA PHE A 200 3.94 0.70 5.85
C PHE A 200 4.29 -0.37 6.90
N ASN A 201 3.33 -1.22 7.28
CA ASN A 201 3.55 -2.31 8.22
C ASN A 201 4.53 -3.35 7.66
N LEU A 202 4.47 -3.67 6.36
CA LEU A 202 5.40 -4.60 5.74
C LEU A 202 6.83 -4.06 5.73
N TRP A 203 6.98 -2.77 5.38
CA TRP A 203 8.27 -2.08 5.46
C TRP A 203 8.80 -2.06 6.89
N LEU A 204 7.96 -1.69 7.87
CA LEU A 204 8.35 -1.58 9.27
C LEU A 204 8.72 -2.95 9.86
N ALA A 205 7.94 -3.99 9.58
CA ALA A 205 8.23 -5.36 9.99
C ALA A 205 9.57 -5.83 9.41
N GLY A 206 9.79 -5.62 8.11
CA GLY A 206 11.04 -5.94 7.46
C GLY A 206 12.22 -5.21 8.12
N ARG A 207 12.08 -3.90 8.41
CA ARG A 207 13.13 -3.12 9.09
C ARG A 207 13.41 -3.67 10.48
N ALA A 208 12.38 -3.88 11.29
CA ALA A 208 12.52 -4.43 12.65
C ALA A 208 13.24 -5.78 12.64
N VAL A 209 12.83 -6.70 11.77
CA VAL A 209 13.42 -8.03 11.64
C VAL A 209 14.85 -7.98 11.10
N SER A 210 15.15 -7.04 10.19
CA SER A 210 16.50 -6.85 9.66
C SER A 210 17.49 -6.36 10.72
N VAL A 211 17.05 -5.47 11.63
CA VAL A 211 17.87 -5.00 12.76
C VAL A 211 18.23 -6.15 13.70
N SER A 212 17.34 -7.12 13.87
CA SER A 212 17.61 -8.34 14.63
C SER A 212 18.44 -9.39 13.90
N GLY A 213 18.88 -9.13 12.66
CA GLY A 213 19.67 -10.08 11.86
C GLY A 213 18.89 -11.34 11.45
N ARG A 214 17.56 -11.33 11.56
CA ARG A 214 16.69 -12.50 11.31
C ARG A 214 16.05 -12.51 9.93
N LEU A 215 16.18 -11.42 9.17
CA LEU A 215 15.54 -11.33 7.86
C LEU A 215 16.23 -12.31 6.90
N PRO A 216 15.54 -13.33 6.37
CA PRO A 216 16.18 -14.36 5.54
C PRO A 216 16.66 -13.84 4.19
N ARG A 217 16.07 -12.74 3.71
CA ARG A 217 16.38 -12.11 2.43
C ARG A 217 17.24 -10.86 2.60
N PRO A 218 18.11 -10.55 1.62
CA PRO A 218 18.78 -9.24 1.59
C PRO A 218 17.74 -8.12 1.49
N TRP A 219 18.01 -7.01 2.16
CA TRP A 219 17.16 -5.83 2.11
C TRP A 219 17.06 -5.31 0.67
N PRO A 220 15.85 -5.15 0.11
CA PRO A 220 15.71 -4.72 -1.27
C PRO A 220 16.12 -3.25 -1.46
N VAL A 221 16.75 -2.95 -2.60
CA VAL A 221 17.03 -1.57 -3.03
C VAL A 221 15.72 -0.95 -3.52
N LEU A 222 15.04 -0.20 -2.66
CA LEU A 222 13.70 0.34 -2.95
C LEU A 222 13.67 1.32 -4.14
N SER A 223 14.76 2.06 -4.39
CA SER A 223 14.87 2.92 -5.58
C SER A 223 14.96 2.14 -6.89
N ALA A 224 15.22 0.82 -6.83
CA ALA A 224 15.20 -0.09 -7.97
C ALA A 224 13.83 -0.79 -8.15
N LEU A 225 12.80 -0.38 -7.41
CA LEU A 225 11.44 -0.91 -7.54
C LEU A 225 10.97 -0.86 -9.00
N ARG A 226 10.41 -1.96 -9.48
CA ARG A 226 9.77 -2.11 -10.79
C ARG A 226 8.46 -2.87 -10.58
N LEU A 227 7.38 -2.36 -11.16
CA LEU A 227 6.11 -3.07 -11.22
C LEU A 227 6.10 -4.04 -12.42
N PRO A 228 5.30 -5.11 -12.39
CA PRO A 228 5.02 -5.95 -13.56
C PRO A 228 4.55 -5.14 -14.78
N MET A 229 4.92 -5.59 -15.98
CA MET A 229 4.59 -4.88 -17.24
C MET A 229 3.09 -4.71 -17.48
N ALA A 230 2.25 -5.57 -16.90
CA ALA A 230 0.80 -5.48 -17.01
C ALA A 230 0.17 -4.40 -16.10
N SER A 231 0.91 -3.84 -15.15
CA SER A 231 0.37 -2.88 -14.16
C SER A 231 -0.26 -1.62 -14.76
N PRO A 232 0.33 -0.98 -15.80
CA PRO A 232 -0.26 0.22 -16.39
C PRO A 232 -1.59 -0.08 -17.10
N VAL A 233 -1.66 -1.22 -17.78
CA VAL A 233 -2.88 -1.70 -18.43
C VAL A 233 -3.95 -1.98 -17.39
N LEU A 234 -3.60 -2.64 -16.29
CA LEU A 234 -4.53 -2.91 -15.19
C LEU A 234 -5.08 -1.61 -14.57
N LEU A 235 -4.24 -0.59 -14.36
CA LEU A 235 -4.69 0.72 -13.89
C LEU A 235 -5.64 1.36 -14.91
N ALA A 236 -5.28 1.39 -16.19
CA ALA A 236 -6.11 1.98 -17.24
C ALA A 236 -7.49 1.30 -17.35
N LEU A 237 -7.52 -0.03 -17.29
CA LEU A 237 -8.76 -0.81 -17.27
C LEU A 237 -9.59 -0.57 -16.02
N SER A 238 -8.95 -0.40 -14.86
CA SER A 238 -9.65 -0.08 -13.61
C SER A 238 -10.27 1.32 -13.64
N VAL A 239 -9.55 2.30 -14.19
CA VAL A 239 -10.08 3.65 -14.40
C VAL A 239 -11.22 3.65 -15.41
N ALA A 240 -11.08 2.94 -16.53
CA ALA A 240 -12.16 2.81 -17.51
C ALA A 240 -13.37 2.08 -16.90
N GLY A 241 -13.11 1.02 -16.14
CA GLY A 241 -14.13 0.25 -15.45
C GLY A 241 -14.87 1.04 -14.37
N SER A 242 -14.26 2.07 -13.77
CA SER A 242 -14.92 2.87 -12.73
C SER A 242 -16.08 3.72 -13.23
N PHE A 243 -16.21 3.88 -14.56
CA PHE A 243 -17.36 4.53 -15.19
C PHE A 243 -18.56 3.60 -15.39
N LEU A 244 -18.41 2.30 -15.14
CA LEU A 244 -19.54 1.37 -15.18
C LEU A 244 -20.53 1.67 -14.04
N PRO A 245 -21.82 1.39 -14.23
CA PRO A 245 -22.79 1.49 -13.15
C PRO A 245 -22.63 0.36 -12.13
N GLY A 246 -23.25 0.52 -10.96
CA GLY A 246 -23.36 -0.55 -9.99
C GLY A 246 -22.04 -0.93 -9.31
N PHE A 247 -22.00 -2.12 -8.71
CA PHE A 247 -20.81 -2.60 -7.99
C PHE A 247 -19.61 -2.84 -8.87
N ALA A 248 -19.80 -3.09 -10.18
CA ALA A 248 -18.69 -3.21 -11.12
C ALA A 248 -17.88 -1.92 -11.19
N GLY A 249 -18.56 -0.78 -11.31
CA GLY A 249 -17.94 0.55 -11.27
C GLY A 249 -17.27 0.84 -9.95
N LEU A 250 -17.95 0.54 -8.84
CA LEU A 250 -17.38 0.73 -7.51
C LEU A 250 -16.10 -0.10 -7.32
N ALA A 251 -16.15 -1.40 -7.62
CA ALA A 251 -15.00 -2.30 -7.47
C ALA A 251 -13.82 -1.87 -8.36
N ALA A 252 -14.08 -1.48 -9.61
CA ALA A 252 -13.06 -0.95 -10.51
C ALA A 252 -12.47 0.38 -9.98
N GLY A 253 -13.30 1.25 -9.40
CA GLY A 253 -12.86 2.49 -8.74
C GLY A 253 -11.99 2.24 -7.50
N LEU A 254 -12.34 1.26 -6.66
CA LEU A 254 -11.49 0.85 -5.54
C LEU A 254 -10.12 0.38 -6.03
N LEU A 255 -10.11 -0.47 -7.08
CA LEU A 255 -8.88 -0.98 -7.66
C LEU A 255 -8.04 0.14 -8.32
N ALA A 256 -8.67 1.09 -9.00
CA ALA A 256 -7.99 2.27 -9.56
C ALA A 256 -7.33 3.11 -8.47
N ALA A 257 -8.01 3.31 -7.34
CA ALA A 257 -7.49 4.06 -6.20
C ALA A 257 -6.27 3.37 -5.58
N THR A 258 -6.33 2.07 -5.32
CA THR A 258 -5.20 1.35 -4.70
C THR A 258 -4.03 1.16 -5.67
N LEU A 259 -4.28 0.95 -6.97
CA LEU A 259 -3.23 0.93 -7.98
C LEU A 259 -2.56 2.31 -8.12
N SER A 260 -3.29 3.40 -7.93
CA SER A 260 -2.70 4.75 -7.88
C SER A 260 -1.69 4.88 -6.73
N ILE A 261 -1.94 4.26 -5.57
CA ILE A 261 -0.95 4.16 -4.48
C ILE A 261 0.27 3.34 -4.89
N ALA A 262 0.09 2.22 -5.60
CA ALA A 262 1.21 1.43 -6.12
C ALA A 262 2.09 2.22 -7.10
N PHE A 263 1.47 3.01 -7.99
CA PHE A 263 2.18 3.90 -8.91
C PHE A 263 2.80 5.11 -8.21
N ALA A 264 2.18 5.64 -7.15
CA ALA A 264 2.79 6.66 -6.30
C ALA A 264 4.08 6.12 -5.62
N ALA A 265 4.04 4.90 -5.09
CA ALA A 265 5.22 4.25 -4.52
C ALA A 265 6.34 4.04 -5.57
N LEU A 266 5.97 3.66 -6.80
CA LEU A 266 6.91 3.60 -7.92
C LEU A 266 7.47 4.99 -8.28
N GLY A 267 6.64 6.01 -8.33
CA GLY A 267 7.06 7.39 -8.59
C GLY A 267 8.05 7.92 -7.55
N LEU A 268 7.79 7.65 -6.26
CA LEU A 268 8.74 7.96 -5.18
C LEU A 268 10.07 7.23 -5.37
N ALA A 269 10.05 5.94 -5.74
CA ALA A 269 11.26 5.17 -6.02
C ALA A 269 12.06 5.76 -7.20
N VAL A 270 11.37 6.20 -8.26
CA VAL A 270 11.96 6.88 -9.42
C VAL A 270 12.61 8.20 -9.01
N LEU A 271 11.90 9.04 -8.26
CA LEU A 271 12.43 10.33 -7.80
C LEU A 271 13.65 10.14 -6.89
N HIS A 272 13.65 9.13 -6.02
CA HIS A 272 14.85 8.77 -5.23
C HIS A 272 16.02 8.34 -6.12
N ALA A 273 15.77 7.54 -7.15
CA ALA A 273 16.81 7.12 -8.09
C ALA A 273 17.38 8.30 -8.89
N LEU A 274 16.52 9.21 -9.37
CA LEU A 274 16.91 10.39 -10.13
C LEU A 274 17.67 11.42 -9.27
N ALA A 275 17.32 11.52 -7.99
CA ALA A 275 17.97 12.38 -7.01
C ALA A 275 19.29 11.80 -6.48
N ALA A 276 19.53 10.49 -6.60
CA ALA A 276 20.70 9.83 -6.03
C ALA A 276 22.07 10.47 -6.39
N PRO A 277 22.34 10.90 -7.64
CA PRO A 277 23.60 11.55 -7.99
C PRO A 277 23.64 13.07 -7.73
N MET A 278 22.56 13.68 -7.23
CA MET A 278 22.48 15.13 -7.01
C MET A 278 23.19 15.52 -5.69
N LYS A 279 24.04 16.55 -5.73
CA LYS A 279 24.66 17.12 -4.51
C LYS A 279 23.62 17.66 -3.51
N GLY A 280 22.50 18.20 -4.01
CA GLY A 280 21.39 18.75 -3.22
C GLY A 280 20.25 17.77 -2.91
N ARG A 281 20.47 16.45 -2.97
CA ARG A 281 19.40 15.44 -2.87
C ARG A 281 18.52 15.58 -1.62
N VAL A 282 19.12 15.95 -0.48
CA VAL A 282 18.39 16.07 0.79
C VAL A 282 17.36 17.18 0.68
N LEU A 283 17.75 18.37 0.20
CA LEU A 283 16.83 19.49 0.01
C LEU A 283 15.70 19.14 -0.96
N VAL A 284 16.02 18.53 -2.11
CA VAL A 284 15.02 18.17 -3.13
C VAL A 284 14.00 17.17 -2.57
N LEU A 285 14.46 16.12 -1.89
CA LEU A 285 13.56 15.13 -1.30
C LEU A 285 12.78 15.72 -0.11
N SER A 286 13.40 16.56 0.72
CA SER A 286 12.70 17.25 1.82
C SER A 286 11.57 18.13 1.29
N VAL A 287 11.80 18.91 0.24
CA VAL A 287 10.77 19.74 -0.39
C VAL A 287 9.67 18.88 -1.01
N LEU A 288 10.02 17.79 -1.70
CA LEU A 288 9.04 16.84 -2.24
C LEU A 288 8.15 16.27 -1.14
N TYR A 289 8.74 15.75 -0.06
CA TYR A 289 7.98 15.17 1.05
C TYR A 289 7.17 16.21 1.80
N ALA A 290 7.72 17.40 2.05
CA ALA A 290 6.98 18.50 2.65
C ALA A 290 5.79 18.93 1.78
N GLY A 291 5.97 19.01 0.46
CA GLY A 291 4.89 19.30 -0.48
C GLY A 291 3.79 18.23 -0.45
N ILE A 292 4.15 16.94 -0.44
CA ILE A 292 3.18 15.84 -0.32
C ILE A 292 2.41 15.94 1.01
N LEU A 293 3.10 16.15 2.13
CA LEU A 293 2.48 16.16 3.46
C LEU A 293 1.63 17.40 3.72
N LEU A 294 2.09 18.58 3.28
CA LEU A 294 1.41 19.85 3.54
C LEU A 294 0.29 20.14 2.54
N LEU A 295 0.45 19.74 1.28
CA LEU A 295 -0.49 20.09 0.21
C LEU A 295 -1.33 18.91 -0.30
N GLY A 296 -0.88 17.67 -0.10
CA GLY A 296 -1.57 16.45 -0.57
C GLY A 296 -1.50 16.23 -2.09
N TRP A 297 -1.93 17.21 -2.89
CA TRP A 297 -2.03 17.10 -4.36
C TRP A 297 -0.72 16.74 -5.10
N PRO A 298 0.51 17.07 -4.62
CA PRO A 298 1.74 16.69 -5.33
C PRO A 298 1.88 15.18 -5.50
N ILE A 299 1.23 14.38 -4.66
CA ILE A 299 1.22 12.92 -4.81
C ILE A 299 0.67 12.46 -6.16
N LEU A 300 -0.27 13.22 -6.76
CA LEU A 300 -0.82 12.92 -8.08
C LEU A 300 0.25 13.02 -9.16
N ALA A 301 1.08 14.06 -9.12
CA ALA A 301 2.21 14.21 -10.02
C ALA A 301 3.23 13.07 -9.84
N VAL A 302 3.48 12.66 -8.60
CA VAL A 302 4.35 11.51 -8.30
C VAL A 302 3.78 10.21 -8.88
N THR A 303 2.48 9.98 -8.78
CA THR A 303 1.81 8.82 -9.42
C THR A 303 2.02 8.84 -10.94
N LEU A 304 1.88 10.00 -11.59
CA LEU A 304 2.13 10.15 -13.03
C LEU A 304 3.60 9.86 -13.39
N VAL A 305 4.56 10.28 -12.56
CA VAL A 305 5.99 9.93 -12.75
C VAL A 305 6.20 8.42 -12.68
N GLY A 306 5.55 7.74 -11.73
CA GLY A 306 5.61 6.28 -11.63
C GLY A 306 5.02 5.60 -12.86
N LEU A 307 3.88 6.08 -13.34
CA LEU A 307 3.24 5.58 -14.56
C LEU A 307 4.14 5.80 -15.78
N ALA A 308 4.71 6.98 -15.94
CA ALA A 308 5.61 7.30 -17.05
C ALA A 308 6.86 6.41 -17.03
N ASP A 309 7.52 6.21 -15.88
CA ASP A 309 8.70 5.34 -15.79
C ASP A 309 8.38 3.88 -16.17
N SER A 310 7.17 3.41 -15.85
CA SER A 310 6.75 2.04 -16.20
C SER A 310 6.53 1.84 -17.71
N LEU A 311 6.20 2.90 -18.45
CA LEU A 311 5.93 2.84 -19.89
C LEU A 311 7.17 3.11 -20.74
N ILE A 312 8.03 4.06 -20.32
CA ILE A 312 9.13 4.55 -21.16
C ILE A 312 10.53 4.42 -20.53
N ASP A 313 10.66 3.83 -19.34
CA ASP A 313 11.94 3.66 -18.62
C ASP A 313 12.69 5.00 -18.42
N LEU A 314 12.04 5.94 -17.73
CA LEU A 314 12.58 7.28 -17.46
C LEU A 314 13.96 7.23 -16.82
N ARG A 315 14.16 6.38 -15.82
CA ARG A 315 15.46 6.22 -15.13
C ARG A 315 16.58 5.84 -16.10
N GLY A 316 16.33 4.90 -17.00
CA GLY A 316 17.30 4.45 -17.99
C GLY A 316 17.64 5.54 -19.01
N ARG A 317 16.65 6.32 -19.45
CA ARG A 317 16.85 7.44 -20.39
C ARG A 317 17.74 8.53 -19.79
N VAL A 318 17.38 9.04 -18.61
CA VAL A 318 18.18 10.08 -17.93
C VAL A 318 19.60 9.61 -17.63
N ALA A 319 19.79 8.33 -17.29
CA ALA A 319 21.11 7.75 -17.07
C ALA A 319 21.97 7.68 -18.35
N ARG A 320 21.37 7.43 -19.52
CA ARG A 320 22.07 7.43 -20.81
C ARG A 320 22.45 8.83 -21.25
N ASP A 321 21.54 9.80 -21.11
CA ASP A 321 21.78 11.20 -21.47
C ASP A 321 22.95 11.78 -20.65
N ARG A 322 22.98 11.49 -19.34
CA ARG A 322 24.09 11.91 -18.45
C ARG A 322 25.43 11.28 -18.80
N ARG A 323 25.44 10.12 -19.49
CA ARG A 323 26.66 9.42 -19.92
C ARG A 323 27.09 9.79 -21.34
N GLY A 324 26.35 10.66 -22.05
CA GLY A 324 26.66 11.07 -23.42
C GLY A 324 26.52 9.94 -24.47
N GLY A 325 25.75 8.90 -24.18
CA GLY A 325 25.57 7.77 -25.09
C GLY A 325 24.71 8.12 -26.31
N PRO A 326 25.01 7.61 -27.51
CA PRO A 326 24.19 7.88 -28.70
C PRO A 326 22.77 7.31 -28.53
N PRO A 327 21.74 7.93 -29.14
CA PRO A 327 20.37 7.46 -29.07
C PRO A 327 20.22 6.06 -29.69
N PRO A 328 19.21 5.26 -29.26
CA PRO A 328 18.98 3.94 -29.81
C PRO A 328 18.68 4.03 -31.32
N GLY A 329 19.49 3.38 -32.15
CA GLY A 329 19.32 3.34 -33.61
C GLY A 329 20.27 4.24 -34.41
N ALA A 330 21.20 4.95 -33.77
CA ALA A 330 22.28 5.62 -34.51
C ALA A 330 23.23 4.56 -35.12
N PRO A 331 23.43 4.53 -36.46
CA PRO A 331 24.40 3.62 -37.06
C PRO A 331 25.79 3.89 -36.49
N PRO A 332 26.64 2.86 -36.34
CA PRO A 332 28.00 3.06 -35.87
C PRO A 332 28.70 4.06 -36.79
N ARG A 333 29.23 5.14 -36.23
CA ARG A 333 30.06 6.08 -36.99
C ARG A 333 31.29 5.31 -37.44
N HIS A 334 31.38 5.04 -38.74
CA HIS A 334 32.63 4.60 -39.34
C HIS A 334 33.70 5.66 -39.03
N PRO A 335 34.87 5.28 -38.50
CA PRO A 335 35.97 6.21 -38.40
C PRO A 335 36.28 6.70 -39.82
N ALA A 336 36.16 8.01 -40.03
CA ALA A 336 36.56 8.64 -41.28
C ALA A 336 38.07 8.40 -41.44
N ASN A 337 38.46 7.87 -42.59
CA ASN A 337 39.85 7.83 -43.00
C ASN A 337 40.36 9.28 -43.09
N ASP A 338 41.29 9.65 -42.22
CA ASP A 338 42.11 10.84 -42.41
C ASP A 338 43.05 10.58 -43.61
N PRO A 339 43.09 11.44 -44.63
CA PRO A 339 44.14 11.39 -45.63
C PRO A 339 45.42 12.03 -45.06
N GLU A 340 46.55 11.38 -45.34
CA GLU A 340 47.93 11.77 -44.99
C GLU A 340 48.30 13.21 -45.37
#